data_AF-A0A0K2TT61-F1
#
_entry.id   AF-A0A0K2TT61-F1
#
_cell.length_a   1.000
_cell.length_b   1.000
_cell.length_c   1.000
_cell.angle_alpha   90.00
_cell.angle_beta   90.00
_cell.angle_gamma   90.00
#
_symmetry.space_group_name_H-M   'P 1'
#
loop_
_entity.id
_entity.type
_entity.pdbx_description
1 polymer ?
#
loop_
_entity_poly.entity_id
_entity_poly.type
_entity_poly.pdbx_seq_one_letter_code
_entity_poly.pdbx_strand_id
1 'polypeptide(L)'
;MEKRYEYIIVLQGLMILCLASKVSPSNLCSTSGLCCKHRDSKCVAQKINSNHTVDTSALPCYCDHACLRLQDCCPDFKEFCQVIDCHVSEWGPWSPCKGCSGTEERQRVILRHPLNGGSKCPHLKQTQPCSSSVLCHSIRKNIFTLSF
;
A
#
# COMPACT_ATOMS: atom_id res chain seq x y z
N MET A 1 -16.60 -5.64 -46.83
CA MET A 1 -15.93 -4.95 -45.71
C MET A 1 -16.07 -5.75 -44.41
N GLU A 2 -17.25 -6.30 -44.10
CA GLU A 2 -17.51 -7.21 -42.95
C GLU A 2 -16.47 -8.32 -42.75
N LYS A 3 -16.22 -9.15 -43.77
CA LYS A 3 -15.43 -10.38 -43.62
C LYS A 3 -13.94 -10.14 -43.34
N ARG A 4 -13.41 -8.97 -43.73
CA ARG A 4 -12.03 -8.57 -43.39
C ARG A 4 -11.94 -8.07 -41.95
N TYR A 5 -13.00 -7.45 -41.44
CA TYR A 5 -13.07 -6.95 -40.07
C TYR A 5 -13.18 -8.11 -39.06
N GLU A 6 -14.04 -9.10 -39.36
CA GLU A 6 -14.13 -10.37 -38.62
C GLU A 6 -12.78 -11.09 -38.54
N TYR A 7 -12.05 -11.20 -39.67
CA TYR A 7 -10.74 -11.84 -39.73
C TYR A 7 -9.67 -11.11 -38.90
N ILE A 8 -9.69 -9.77 -38.86
CA ILE A 8 -8.77 -8.97 -38.04
C ILE A 8 -9.06 -9.16 -36.55
N ILE A 9 -10.33 -9.23 -36.14
CA ILE A 9 -10.70 -9.49 -34.74
C ILE A 9 -10.24 -10.88 -34.30
N VAL A 10 -10.40 -11.90 -35.14
CA VAL A 10 -9.94 -13.27 -34.84
C VAL A 10 -8.42 -13.32 -34.74
N LEU A 11 -7.69 -12.67 -35.65
CA LEU A 11 -6.22 -12.60 -35.58
C LEU A 11 -5.72 -11.82 -34.35
N GLN A 12 -6.36 -10.70 -34.00
CA GLN A 12 -6.02 -9.95 -32.79
C GLN A 12 -6.35 -10.76 -31.52
N GLY A 13 -7.48 -11.46 -31.49
CA GLY A 13 -7.86 -12.36 -30.41
C GLY A 13 -6.89 -13.52 -30.22
N LEU A 14 -6.45 -14.15 -31.33
CA LEU A 14 -5.43 -15.21 -31.31
C LEU A 14 -4.06 -14.69 -30.88
N MET A 15 -3.66 -13.48 -31.28
CA MET A 15 -2.43 -12.84 -30.83
C MET A 15 -2.47 -12.49 -29.34
N ILE A 16 -3.60 -11.99 -28.82
CA ILE A 16 -3.80 -11.70 -27.40
C ILE A 16 -3.78 -13.01 -26.57
N LEU A 17 -4.39 -14.09 -27.07
CA LEU A 17 -4.32 -15.42 -26.47
C LEU A 17 -2.90 -16.01 -26.47
N CYS A 18 -2.10 -15.74 -27.51
CA CYS A 18 -0.69 -16.12 -27.58
C CYS A 18 0.23 -15.29 -26.67
N LEU A 19 -0.14 -14.04 -26.37
CA LEU A 19 0.57 -13.21 -25.39
C LEU A 19 0.22 -13.63 -23.94
N ALA A 20 -0.95 -14.22 -23.72
CA ALA A 20 -1.36 -14.76 -22.42
C ALA A 20 -0.67 -16.10 -22.05
N SER A 21 0.02 -16.77 -22.98
CA SER A 21 0.56 -18.13 -22.79
C SER A 21 2.07 -18.23 -22.50
N LYS A 22 2.73 -17.14 -22.05
CA LYS A 22 4.17 -17.19 -21.66
C LYS A 22 4.52 -16.78 -20.23
N VAL A 23 3.58 -16.83 -19.30
CA VAL A 23 3.95 -16.85 -17.86
C VAL A 23 3.92 -18.28 -17.40
N SER A 24 5.08 -18.93 -17.38
CA SER A 24 5.23 -20.27 -16.79
C SER A 24 5.03 -20.15 -15.27
N PRO A 25 4.04 -20.86 -14.68
CA PRO A 25 3.74 -20.78 -13.24
C PRO A 25 4.79 -21.45 -12.33
N SER A 26 5.87 -21.99 -12.90
CA SER A 26 6.90 -22.79 -12.23
C SER A 26 8.00 -22.00 -11.51
N ASN A 27 7.97 -20.66 -11.56
CA ASN A 27 8.98 -19.79 -10.94
C ASN A 27 8.44 -18.93 -9.77
N LEU A 28 7.23 -19.23 -9.28
CA LEU A 28 6.65 -18.54 -8.13
C LEU A 28 7.20 -19.13 -6.82
N CYS A 29 7.57 -18.26 -5.87
CA CYS A 29 8.04 -18.67 -4.56
C CYS A 29 7.02 -19.50 -3.79
N SER A 30 5.74 -19.13 -3.90
CA SER A 30 4.60 -19.79 -3.28
C SER A 30 4.44 -21.24 -3.72
N THR A 31 4.77 -21.57 -4.96
CA THR A 31 4.65 -22.93 -5.50
C THR A 31 5.93 -23.73 -5.34
N SER A 32 7.08 -23.08 -5.41
CA SER A 32 8.37 -23.76 -5.48
C SER A 32 9.07 -23.87 -4.11
N GLY A 33 8.63 -23.14 -3.08
CA GLY A 33 9.24 -23.18 -1.74
C GLY A 33 10.67 -22.64 -1.68
N LEU A 34 11.07 -21.90 -2.72
CA LEU A 34 12.45 -21.47 -2.96
C LEU A 34 12.77 -20.12 -2.31
N CYS A 35 11.92 -19.55 -1.46
CA CYS A 35 12.06 -18.14 -1.07
C CYS A 35 12.16 -17.93 0.42
N CYS A 36 12.98 -16.96 0.79
CA CYS A 36 13.42 -16.78 2.15
C CYS A 36 12.53 -15.83 2.92
N LYS A 37 11.96 -16.33 4.03
CA LYS A 37 11.14 -15.51 4.93
C LYS A 37 11.89 -14.29 5.48
N HIS A 38 13.20 -14.43 5.69
CA HIS A 38 14.08 -13.35 6.14
C HIS A 38 15.46 -13.50 5.48
N ARG A 39 16.32 -12.50 5.68
CA ARG A 39 17.72 -12.49 5.23
C ARG A 39 18.65 -13.39 6.05
N ASP A 40 18.26 -14.66 6.23
CA ASP A 40 19.04 -15.67 6.95
C ASP A 40 20.07 -16.31 6.01
N SER A 41 21.34 -16.39 6.43
CA SER A 41 22.41 -17.06 5.68
C SER A 41 22.16 -18.56 5.49
N LYS A 42 21.24 -19.16 6.26
CA LYS A 42 20.78 -20.55 6.10
C LYS A 42 19.75 -20.72 4.99
N CYS A 43 19.11 -19.64 4.57
CA CYS A 43 18.13 -19.66 3.49
C CYS A 43 18.72 -18.99 2.26
N VAL A 44 18.85 -19.76 1.18
CA VAL A 44 19.29 -19.23 -0.12
C VAL A 44 18.15 -19.48 -1.10
N ALA A 45 17.62 -18.40 -1.68
CA ALA A 45 16.59 -18.56 -2.69
C ALA A 45 17.22 -19.07 -3.99
N GLN A 46 16.96 -20.34 -4.31
CA GLN A 46 17.54 -21.00 -5.47
C GLN A 46 16.57 -20.89 -6.64
N LYS A 47 17.00 -20.32 -7.77
CA LYS A 47 16.20 -20.39 -9.00
C LYS A 47 16.51 -21.71 -9.69
N ILE A 48 15.52 -22.57 -9.89
CA ILE A 48 15.70 -23.81 -10.64
C ILE A 48 15.51 -23.47 -12.13
N ASN A 49 16.54 -23.65 -12.95
CA ASN A 49 16.43 -23.47 -14.40
C ASN A 49 15.55 -24.59 -15.01
N SER A 50 15.06 -24.40 -16.24
CA SER A 50 14.31 -25.37 -17.04
C SER A 50 14.99 -26.75 -17.18
N ASN A 51 16.30 -26.83 -16.93
CA ASN A 51 17.09 -28.07 -16.90
C ASN A 51 17.26 -28.67 -15.49
N HIS A 52 16.43 -28.27 -14.50
CA HIS A 52 16.54 -28.72 -13.11
C HIS A 52 17.92 -28.48 -12.46
N THR A 53 18.66 -27.48 -12.93
CA THR A 53 19.91 -27.04 -12.33
C THR A 53 19.68 -25.81 -11.45
N VAL A 54 20.31 -25.79 -10.28
CA VAL A 54 20.31 -24.62 -9.39
C VAL A 54 21.12 -23.53 -10.08
N ASP A 55 20.44 -22.47 -10.48
CA ASP A 55 21.08 -21.30 -11.06
C ASP A 55 21.70 -20.47 -9.94
N THR A 56 22.98 -20.72 -9.65
CA THR A 56 23.79 -19.92 -8.72
C THR A 56 24.04 -18.49 -9.17
N SER A 57 23.66 -18.12 -10.41
CA SER A 57 23.74 -16.73 -10.89
C SER A 57 22.49 -15.91 -10.53
N ALA A 58 21.42 -16.55 -10.07
CA ALA A 58 20.24 -15.86 -9.59
C ALA A 58 20.50 -15.30 -8.18
N LEU A 59 20.39 -13.98 -8.03
CA LEU A 59 20.45 -13.32 -6.72
C LEU A 59 19.26 -13.80 -5.86
N PRO A 60 19.48 -14.14 -4.57
CA PRO A 60 18.39 -14.55 -3.71
C PRO A 60 17.38 -13.42 -3.50
N CYS A 61 16.10 -13.78 -3.37
CA CYS A 61 15.03 -12.86 -3.02
C CYS A 61 14.55 -13.07 -1.57
N TYR A 62 14.01 -12.02 -0.97
CA TYR A 62 13.62 -12.01 0.44
C TYR A 62 12.18 -11.53 0.65
N CYS A 63 11.64 -11.97 1.77
CA CYS A 63 10.26 -11.78 2.21
C CYS A 63 10.20 -10.93 3.49
N ASP A 64 10.97 -9.84 3.52
CA ASP A 64 11.03 -8.91 4.64
C ASP A 64 10.76 -7.46 4.17
N HIS A 65 10.56 -6.53 5.11
CA HIS A 65 10.33 -5.12 4.77
C HIS A 65 11.57 -4.46 4.11
N ALA A 66 12.78 -4.97 4.37
CA ALA A 66 14.00 -4.41 3.78
C ALA A 66 14.03 -4.63 2.27
N CYS A 67 13.38 -5.69 1.78
CA CYS A 67 13.39 -6.02 0.36
C CYS A 67 12.81 -4.92 -0.52
N LEU A 68 11.79 -4.19 -0.04
CA LEU A 68 11.18 -3.10 -0.79
C LEU A 68 12.15 -1.95 -1.04
N ARG A 69 13.10 -1.75 -0.11
CA ARG A 69 14.15 -0.73 -0.22
C ARG A 69 15.34 -1.23 -1.05
N LEU A 70 15.72 -2.49 -0.88
CA LEU A 70 16.88 -3.10 -1.54
C LEU A 70 16.57 -3.65 -2.94
N GLN A 71 15.28 -3.68 -3.30
CA GLN A 71 14.77 -4.22 -4.56
C GLN A 71 15.12 -5.69 -4.79
N ASP A 72 15.29 -6.46 -3.71
CA ASP A 72 15.51 -7.90 -3.70
C ASP A 72 14.26 -8.67 -3.21
N CYS A 73 13.07 -8.09 -3.41
CA CYS A 73 11.81 -8.78 -3.11
C CYS A 73 11.57 -9.94 -4.07
N CYS A 74 10.91 -10.97 -3.54
CA CYS A 74 10.47 -12.08 -4.37
C CYS A 74 9.41 -11.67 -5.40
N PRO A 75 9.34 -12.33 -6.58
CA PRO A 75 8.41 -11.96 -7.64
C PRO A 75 6.93 -11.95 -7.20
N ASP A 76 6.57 -12.88 -6.33
CA ASP A 76 5.25 -13.05 -5.69
C ASP A 76 5.29 -12.69 -4.20
N PHE A 77 6.09 -11.67 -3.86
CA PHE A 77 6.24 -11.15 -2.50
C PHE A 77 4.90 -10.92 -1.81
N LYS A 78 3.90 -10.34 -2.48
CA LYS A 78 2.60 -10.02 -1.86
C LYS A 78 1.86 -11.25 -1.38
N GLU A 79 1.81 -12.28 -2.22
CA GLU A 79 1.08 -13.53 -1.99
C GLU A 79 1.85 -14.43 -1.02
N PHE A 80 3.14 -14.67 -1.26
CA PHE A 80 3.96 -15.55 -0.44
C PHE A 80 4.17 -15.00 0.97
N CYS A 81 4.46 -13.70 1.08
CA CYS A 81 4.73 -13.07 2.37
C CYS A 81 3.47 -12.71 3.12
N GLN A 82 2.28 -12.94 2.54
CA GLN A 82 1.01 -12.50 3.12
C GLN A 82 1.11 -11.02 3.53
N VAL A 83 1.44 -10.17 2.56
CA VAL A 83 1.63 -8.74 2.80
C VAL A 83 0.28 -8.13 3.13
N ILE A 84 0.20 -7.50 4.29
CA ILE A 84 -1.02 -6.85 4.75
C ILE A 84 -0.75 -5.37 4.92
N ASP A 85 -1.38 -4.55 4.08
CA ASP A 85 -1.35 -3.10 4.26
C ASP A 85 -2.18 -2.68 5.48
N CYS A 86 -1.75 -1.57 6.10
CA CYS A 86 -2.52 -0.96 7.16
C CYS A 86 -3.89 -0.51 6.64
N HIS A 87 -4.93 -0.85 7.39
CA HIS A 87 -6.29 -0.41 7.13
C HIS A 87 -6.76 0.45 8.31
N VAL A 88 -7.32 1.62 8.02
CA VAL A 88 -7.82 2.59 9.01
C VAL A 88 -9.32 2.80 8.82
N SER A 89 -10.00 3.26 9.85
CA SER A 89 -11.40 3.61 9.77
C SER A 89 -11.59 4.87 8.91
N GLU A 90 -12.85 5.12 8.55
CA GLU A 90 -13.28 6.46 8.18
C GLU A 90 -12.96 7.47 9.28
N TRP A 91 -12.86 8.74 8.88
CA TRP A 91 -12.70 9.82 9.83
C TRP A 91 -13.92 9.94 10.74
N GLY A 92 -13.67 10.13 12.04
CA GLY A 92 -14.69 10.61 12.95
C GLY A 92 -15.15 12.04 12.62
N PRO A 93 -16.22 12.50 13.27
CA PRO A 93 -16.68 13.88 13.12
C PRO A 93 -15.61 14.87 13.61
N TRP A 94 -15.67 16.09 13.08
CA TRP A 94 -14.88 17.20 13.61
C TRP A 94 -15.30 17.54 15.04
N SER A 95 -14.31 17.81 15.89
CA SER A 95 -14.55 18.35 17.22
C SER A 95 -15.18 19.75 17.12
N PRO A 96 -15.87 20.22 18.17
CA PRO A 96 -16.21 21.63 18.27
C PRO A 96 -14.98 22.53 18.10
N CYS A 97 -15.19 23.71 17.53
CA CYS A 97 -14.13 24.69 17.31
C CYS A 97 -13.53 25.14 18.66
N LYS A 98 -12.24 24.90 18.86
CA LYS A 98 -11.54 25.18 20.11
C LYS A 98 -11.21 26.68 20.21
N GLY A 99 -11.90 27.37 21.11
CA GLY A 99 -11.58 28.74 21.54
C GLY A 99 -11.46 29.78 20.42
N CYS A 100 -10.75 30.87 20.72
CA CYS A 100 -10.41 31.92 19.76
C CYS A 100 -9.30 31.50 18.77
N SER A 101 -8.59 30.40 19.02
CA SER A 101 -7.58 29.90 18.06
C SER A 101 -8.22 29.40 16.77
N GLY A 102 -9.54 29.14 16.78
CA GLY A 102 -10.29 28.80 15.59
C GLY A 102 -9.80 27.50 14.98
N THR A 103 -9.70 26.44 15.78
CA THR A 103 -9.17 25.15 15.32
C THR A 103 -10.06 24.00 15.74
N GLU A 104 -10.31 23.06 14.82
CA GLU A 104 -11.02 21.82 15.07
C GLU A 104 -10.17 20.61 14.70
N GLU A 105 -10.45 19.48 15.32
CA GLU A 105 -9.69 18.25 15.18
C GLU A 105 -10.63 17.08 14.90
N ARG A 106 -10.20 16.14 14.05
CA ARG A 106 -10.84 14.84 13.90
C ARG A 106 -9.82 13.73 13.97
N GLN A 107 -10.29 12.53 14.30
CA GLN A 107 -9.44 11.36 14.47
C GLN A 107 -10.05 10.14 13.78
N ARG A 108 -9.20 9.19 13.41
CA ARG A 108 -9.57 7.87 12.93
C ARG A 108 -8.69 6.82 13.59
N VAL A 109 -9.11 5.57 13.55
CA VAL A 109 -8.41 4.48 14.24
C VAL A 109 -7.84 3.48 13.24
N ILE A 110 -6.84 2.71 13.67
CA ILE A 110 -6.32 1.58 12.90
C ILE A 110 -7.29 0.42 13.08
N LEU A 111 -7.85 -0.08 11.97
CA LEU A 111 -8.68 -1.28 11.94
C LEU A 111 -7.85 -2.55 11.75
N ARG A 112 -6.72 -2.43 11.03
CA ARG A 112 -5.77 -3.53 10.83
C ARG A 112 -4.35 -2.97 10.74
N HIS A 113 -3.47 -3.48 11.58
CA HIS A 113 -2.05 -3.15 11.54
C HIS A 113 -1.38 -3.77 10.30
N PRO A 114 -0.35 -3.11 9.74
CA PRO A 114 0.38 -3.66 8.62
C PRO A 114 1.24 -4.85 9.05
N LEU A 115 1.38 -5.85 8.18
CA LEU A 115 2.24 -7.04 8.39
C LEU A 115 3.13 -7.31 7.17
N ASN A 116 4.26 -7.98 7.42
CA ASN A 116 5.16 -8.55 6.41
C ASN A 116 5.61 -7.55 5.31
N GLY A 117 5.96 -6.32 5.71
CA GLY A 117 6.36 -5.29 4.75
C GLY A 117 5.21 -4.50 4.12
N GLY A 118 3.97 -4.69 4.60
CA GLY A 118 2.83 -3.90 4.16
C GLY A 118 2.95 -2.40 4.48
N SER A 119 2.18 -1.60 3.75
CA SER A 119 2.20 -0.15 3.82
C SER A 119 1.89 0.38 5.21
N LYS A 120 2.68 1.36 5.68
CA LYS A 120 2.48 2.01 6.98
C LYS A 120 1.12 2.69 7.07
N CYS A 121 0.61 2.77 8.30
CA CYS A 121 -0.64 3.48 8.55
C CYS A 121 -0.52 4.97 8.19
N PRO A 122 -1.53 5.54 7.50
CA PRO A 122 -1.58 6.97 7.27
C PRO A 122 -1.86 7.73 8.59
N HIS A 123 -1.82 9.06 8.54
CA HIS A 123 -2.08 9.89 9.73
C HIS A 123 -3.46 9.60 10.35
N LEU A 124 -3.48 9.51 11.68
CA LEU A 124 -4.68 9.18 12.46
C LEU A 124 -5.39 10.40 13.06
N LYS A 125 -4.76 11.58 12.97
CA LYS A 125 -5.31 12.85 13.46
C LYS A 125 -5.22 13.88 12.35
N GLN A 126 -6.23 14.71 12.25
CA GLN A 126 -6.26 15.85 11.34
C GLN A 126 -6.76 17.08 12.09
N THR A 127 -6.17 18.22 11.77
CA THR A 127 -6.47 19.51 12.37
C THR A 127 -6.73 20.51 11.26
N GLN A 128 -7.75 21.36 11.40
CA GLN A 128 -8.03 22.42 10.44
C GLN A 128 -8.55 23.68 11.11
N PRO A 129 -8.40 24.86 10.48
CA PRO A 129 -8.99 26.08 10.99
C PRO A 129 -10.53 26.05 10.88
N CYS A 130 -11.20 26.68 11.83
CA CYS A 130 -12.64 26.87 11.87
C CYS A 130 -12.99 28.30 12.32
N SER A 131 -14.13 28.80 11.85
CA SER A 131 -14.62 30.14 12.20
C SER A 131 -15.36 30.11 13.54
N SER A 132 -14.69 30.40 14.66
CA SER A 132 -15.37 30.59 15.95
C SER A 132 -15.96 32.01 16.07
N SER A 133 -17.00 32.30 15.29
CA SER A 133 -17.68 33.60 15.33
C SER A 133 -18.34 33.92 16.67
N VAL A 134 -18.63 32.91 17.50
CA VAL A 134 -19.42 33.06 18.74
C VAL A 134 -18.57 33.30 19.99
N LEU A 135 -17.36 32.71 20.11
CA LEU A 135 -16.57 32.78 21.35
C LEU A 135 -15.62 33.98 21.42
N CYS A 136 -15.23 34.56 20.28
CA CYS A 136 -14.20 35.61 20.27
C CYS A 136 -14.77 37.04 20.31
N HIS A 137 -16.07 37.22 20.05
CA HIS A 137 -16.69 38.54 20.03
C HIS A 137 -17.05 39.08 21.44
N SER A 138 -17.25 38.20 22.44
CA SER A 138 -17.61 38.64 23.80
C SER A 138 -16.45 39.21 24.62
N ILE A 139 -15.19 38.88 24.31
CA ILE A 139 -14.03 39.40 25.06
C ILE A 139 -13.76 40.87 24.69
N ARG A 140 -14.06 41.29 23.45
CA ARG A 140 -13.82 42.65 22.99
C ARG A 140 -14.82 43.68 23.53
N LYS A 141 -16.00 43.25 24.00
CA LYS A 141 -17.03 44.15 24.55
C LYS A 141 -16.87 44.46 26.04
N ASN A 142 -16.11 43.65 26.79
CA ASN A 142 -15.88 43.87 28.23
C ASN A 142 -14.63 44.71 28.56
N ILE A 143 -13.79 45.05 27.57
CA ILE A 143 -12.64 45.95 27.76
C ILE A 143 -13.02 47.42 27.56
N PHE A 144 -14.13 47.71 26.86
CA PHE A 144 -14.58 49.09 26.59
C PHE A 144 -15.60 49.64 27.60
N THR A 145 -15.95 48.91 28.65
CA THR A 145 -16.99 49.29 29.63
C THR A 145 -16.48 49.54 31.05
N LEU A 146 -15.17 49.47 31.30
CA LEU A 146 -14.54 49.73 32.62
C LEU A 146 -13.59 50.94 32.63
N SER A 147 -13.88 51.94 31.80
CA SER A 147 -13.25 53.26 31.89
C SER A 147 -14.33 54.34 31.97
N PHE A 148 -14.89 54.52 33.16
CA PHE A 148 -15.58 55.74 33.59
C PHE A 148 -15.11 56.08 35.00
#